data_AF-A0A7V8BX75-F1
#
_entry.id   AF-A0A7V8BX75-F1
#
_cell.length_a   1.000
_cell.length_b   1.000
_cell.length_c   1.000
_cell.angle_alpha   90.00
_cell.angle_beta   90.00
_cell.angle_gamma   90.00
#
_symmetry.space_group_name_H-M   'P 1'
#
loop_
_entity.id
_entity.type
_entity.pdbx_description
1 polymer ?
#
loop_
_entity_poly.entity_id
_entity_poly.type
_entity_poly.pdbx_seq_one_letter_code
_entity_poly.pdbx_strand_id
1 'polypeptide(L)'
;MAEIPGLTSAEAAHLKAAGKSNDIDLRSSRSFADIFRANFLSLANVLLLTIIVVLVLVGKPADALVTGGAVGINIIVGTFQEFQSKRKLDQIALLTRPKVTVIRDGRPQEVSQTEVVLGDAILLRAGDQAVVDG
;
A
#
# COMPACT_ATOMS: atom_id res chain seq x y z
N MET A 1 36.12 8.68 16.67
CA MET A 1 34.71 8.59 16.23
C MET A 1 34.01 9.79 16.84
N ALA A 2 33.39 10.65 16.02
CA ALA A 2 32.64 11.78 16.55
C ALA A 2 31.47 11.25 17.39
N GLU A 3 31.42 11.59 18.67
CA GLU A 3 30.22 11.41 19.49
C GLU A 3 29.19 12.36 18.92
N ILE A 4 28.25 11.85 18.13
CA ILE A 4 27.08 12.62 17.71
C ILE A 4 26.09 12.49 18.86
N PRO A 5 25.87 13.55 19.67
CA PRO A 5 24.80 13.56 20.64
C PRO A 5 23.50 13.64 19.83
N GLY A 6 22.94 12.49 19.45
CA GLY A 6 21.62 12.45 18.82
C GLY A 6 20.55 13.06 19.72
N LEU A 7 19.32 13.18 19.21
CA LEU A 7 18.18 13.75 19.94
C LEU A 7 17.95 13.09 21.30
N THR A 8 17.48 13.84 22.28
CA THR A 8 16.97 13.23 23.51
C THR A 8 15.61 12.56 23.26
N SER A 9 15.26 11.56 24.06
CA SER A 9 13.94 10.93 23.98
C SER A 9 12.80 11.95 24.18
N ALA A 10 13.03 12.99 24.98
CA ALA A 10 12.06 14.06 25.22
C ALA A 10 11.86 14.96 23.99
N GLU A 11 12.94 15.38 23.33
CA GLU A 11 12.87 16.17 22.10
C GLU A 11 12.21 15.39 20.97
N ALA A 12 12.56 14.11 20.82
CA ALA A 12 11.94 13.23 19.83
C ALA A 12 10.43 13.08 20.08
N ALA A 13 10.01 12.91 21.34
CA ALA A 13 8.59 12.86 21.70
C ALA A 13 7.86 14.17 21.39
N HIS A 14 8.49 15.32 21.66
CA HIS A 14 7.93 16.63 21.34
C HIS A 14 7.77 16.83 19.82
N LEU A 15 8.78 16.46 19.03
CA LEU A 15 8.73 16.54 17.57
C LEU A 15 7.67 15.60 16.98
N LYS A 16 7.52 14.40 17.54
CA LYS A 16 6.44 13.46 17.18
C LYS A 16 5.06 14.05 17.49
N ALA A 17 4.88 14.63 18.67
CA ALA A 17 3.63 15.31 19.04
C ALA A 17 3.33 16.52 18.14
N ALA A 18 4.38 17.19 17.63
CA ALA A 18 4.27 18.27 16.66
C ALA A 18 4.06 17.80 15.20
N GLY A 19 3.88 16.49 14.97
CA GLY A 19 3.64 15.92 13.65
C GLY A 19 4.86 15.89 12.73
N LYS A 20 6.07 16.07 13.27
CA LYS A 20 7.33 16.00 12.50
C LYS A 20 7.90 14.58 12.42
N SER A 21 7.05 13.57 12.57
CA SER A 21 7.40 12.17 12.35
C SER A 21 7.35 11.82 10.88
N ASN A 22 8.09 10.77 10.50
CA ASN A 22 8.05 10.18 9.18
C ASN A 22 6.75 9.39 8.97
N ASP A 23 5.66 10.10 8.72
CA ASP A 23 4.32 9.53 8.59
C ASP A 23 4.15 8.96 7.18
N ILE A 24 4.67 7.75 6.97
CA ILE A 24 4.49 7.01 5.72
C ILE A 24 3.19 6.23 5.84
N ASP A 25 2.20 6.57 5.02
CA ASP A 25 0.95 5.83 4.94
C ASP A 25 1.21 4.46 4.29
N LEU A 26 1.51 3.47 5.14
CA LEU A 26 1.78 2.08 4.75
C LEU A 26 0.54 1.36 4.18
N ARG A 27 -0.64 2.01 4.16
CA ARG A 27 -1.83 1.43 3.55
C ARG A 27 -1.69 1.48 2.04
N SER A 28 -1.72 0.31 1.38
CA SER A 28 -1.83 0.26 -0.09
C SER A 28 -3.13 0.96 -0.51
N SER A 29 -3.01 2.20 -0.99
CA SER A 29 -4.07 3.22 -1.02
C SER A 29 -5.30 2.93 -1.89
N ARG A 30 -5.33 1.82 -2.64
CA ARG A 30 -6.49 1.49 -3.48
C ARG A 30 -7.65 1.00 -2.62
N SER A 31 -8.74 1.78 -2.64
CA SER A 31 -10.02 1.45 -2.03
C SER A 31 -10.69 0.28 -2.75
N PHE A 32 -11.64 -0.38 -2.09
CA PHE A 32 -12.46 -1.44 -2.69
C PHE A 32 -13.16 -0.97 -3.98
N ALA A 33 -13.63 0.29 -3.99
CA ALA A 33 -14.25 0.89 -5.16
C ALA A 33 -13.27 1.05 -6.34
N ASP A 34 -11.99 1.33 -6.06
CA ASP A 34 -10.96 1.50 -7.09
C ASP A 34 -10.61 0.16 -7.73
N ILE A 35 -10.49 -0.89 -6.91
CA ILE A 35 -10.25 -2.27 -7.35
C ILE A 35 -11.41 -2.74 -8.25
N PHE A 36 -12.64 -2.53 -7.79
CA PHE A 36 -13.83 -2.91 -8.55
C PHE A 36 -13.91 -2.18 -9.89
N ARG A 37 -13.70 -0.85 -9.90
CA ARG A 37 -13.71 -0.06 -11.14
C ARG A 37 -12.61 -0.49 -12.11
N ALA A 38 -11.40 -0.74 -11.62
CA ALA A 38 -10.29 -1.18 -12.45
C ALA A 38 -10.55 -2.55 -13.09
N ASN A 39 -11.12 -3.49 -12.33
CA ASN A 39 -11.50 -4.81 -12.87
C ASN A 39 -12.66 -4.70 -13.87
N PHE A 40 -13.70 -3.92 -13.54
CA PHE A 40 -14.86 -3.74 -14.40
C PHE A 40 -14.51 -3.08 -15.74
N LEU A 41 -13.62 -2.08 -15.72
CA LEU A 41 -13.16 -1.36 -16.91
C LEU A 41 -11.90 -1.97 -17.54
N SER A 42 -11.56 -3.21 -17.19
CA SER A 42 -10.48 -3.91 -17.86
C SER A 42 -10.81 -4.08 -19.35
N LEU A 43 -9.77 -4.04 -20.19
CA LEU A 43 -9.92 -4.14 -21.65
C LEU A 43 -10.76 -5.34 -22.08
N ALA A 44 -10.56 -6.49 -21.42
CA ALA A 44 -11.31 -7.71 -21.68
C ALA A 44 -12.81 -7.55 -21.34
N ASN A 45 -13.14 -6.95 -20.20
CA ASN A 45 -14.53 -6.72 -19.80
C ASN A 45 -15.22 -5.68 -20.69
N VAL A 46 -14.52 -4.62 -21.10
CA VAL A 46 -15.04 -3.64 -22.07
C VAL A 46 -15.37 -4.30 -23.40
N LEU A 47 -14.51 -5.20 -23.91
CA LEU A 47 -14.77 -5.94 -25.14
C LEU A 47 -16.00 -6.84 -25.00
N LEU A 48 -16.11 -7.58 -23.90
CA LEU A 48 -17.24 -8.49 -23.66
C LEU A 48 -18.56 -7.72 -23.44
N LEU A 49 -18.53 -6.59 -22.73
CA LEU A 49 -19.68 -5.68 -22.60
C LEU A 49 -20.12 -5.15 -23.96
N THR A 50 -19.17 -4.81 -24.84
CA THR A 50 -19.47 -4.40 -26.21
C THR A 50 -20.16 -5.52 -26.99
N ILE A 51 -19.69 -6.75 -26.88
CA ILE A 51 -20.32 -7.93 -27.50
C ILE A 51 -21.75 -8.14 -26.98
N ILE A 52 -21.96 -8.00 -25.66
CA ILE A 52 -23.31 -8.10 -25.06
C ILE A 52 -24.25 -7.07 -25.66
N VAL A 53 -23.81 -5.81 -25.80
CA VAL A 53 -24.61 -4.75 -26.44
C VAL A 53 -24.96 -5.12 -27.87
N VAL A 54 -23.99 -5.59 -28.67
CA VAL A 54 -24.22 -6.03 -30.05
C VAL A 54 -25.21 -7.20 -30.11
N LEU A 55 -25.09 -8.20 -29.23
CA LEU A 55 -26.01 -9.35 -29.19
C LEU A 55 -27.45 -8.95 -28.88
N VAL A 56 -27.65 -7.99 -27.97
CA VAL A 56 -28.98 -7.43 -27.68
C VAL A 56 -29.54 -6.73 -28.92
N LEU A 57 -28.74 -5.91 -29.61
CA LEU A 57 -29.16 -5.19 -30.82
C LEU A 57 -29.52 -6.11 -31.98
N VAL A 58 -28.84 -7.26 -32.10
CA VAL A 58 -29.11 -8.29 -33.12
C VAL A 58 -30.34 -9.16 -32.73
N GLY A 59 -30.93 -8.93 -31.56
CA GLY A 59 -32.12 -9.67 -31.11
C GLY A 59 -31.81 -11.05 -30.53
N LYS A 60 -30.61 -11.24 -29.98
CA LYS A 60 -30.15 -12.49 -29.34
C LYS A 60 -30.00 -12.34 -27.82
N PRO A 61 -31.11 -12.15 -27.07
CA PRO A 61 -31.04 -11.92 -25.63
C PRO A 61 -30.54 -13.15 -24.84
N ALA A 62 -30.76 -14.37 -25.34
CA ALA A 62 -30.25 -15.58 -24.70
C ALA A 62 -28.71 -15.65 -24.74
N ASP A 63 -28.11 -15.40 -25.91
CA ASP A 63 -26.66 -15.33 -26.08
C ASP A 63 -26.05 -14.19 -25.24
N ALA A 64 -26.73 -13.04 -25.19
CA ALA A 64 -26.35 -11.91 -24.34
C ALA A 64 -26.40 -12.27 -22.84
N LEU A 65 -27.40 -13.03 -22.39
CA LEU A 65 -27.53 -13.47 -21.00
C LEU A 65 -26.39 -14.41 -20.58
N VAL A 66 -26.05 -15.38 -21.43
CA VAL A 66 -24.93 -16.31 -21.19
C VAL A 66 -23.60 -15.55 -21.12
N THR A 67 -23.38 -14.64 -22.05
CA THR A 67 -22.16 -13.81 -22.10
C THR A 67 -22.09 -12.88 -20.89
N GLY A 68 -23.20 -12.24 -20.53
CA GLY A 68 -23.31 -11.39 -19.35
C GLY A 68 -23.05 -12.15 -18.05
N GLY A 69 -23.53 -13.38 -17.94
CA GLY A 69 -23.23 -14.27 -16.82
C GLY A 69 -21.73 -14.56 -16.70
N ALA A 70 -21.07 -14.89 -17.81
CA ALA A 70 -19.63 -15.16 -17.82
C ALA A 70 -18.80 -13.92 -17.42
N VAL A 71 -19.18 -12.73 -17.92
CA VAL A 71 -18.56 -11.44 -17.53
C VAL A 71 -18.76 -11.17 -16.04
N GLY A 72 -19.98 -11.37 -15.53
CA GLY A 72 -20.29 -11.20 -14.10
C GLY A 72 -19.42 -12.10 -13.22
N ILE A 73 -19.28 -13.38 -13.58
CA ILE A 73 -18.40 -14.32 -12.87
C ILE A 73 -16.95 -13.84 -12.93
N ASN A 74 -16.47 -13.38 -14.09
CA ASN A 74 -15.10 -12.89 -14.25
C ASN A 74 -14.81 -11.68 -13.34
N ILE A 75 -15.72 -10.71 -13.28
CA ILE A 75 -15.59 -9.52 -12.41
C ILE A 75 -15.59 -9.93 -10.93
N ILE A 76 -16.48 -10.84 -10.52
CA ILE A 76 -16.58 -11.31 -9.13
C ILE A 76 -15.28 -12.02 -8.73
N VAL A 77 -14.83 -12.97 -9.55
CA VAL A 77 -13.61 -13.74 -9.28
C VAL A 77 -12.39 -12.82 -9.28
N GLY A 78 -12.25 -11.92 -10.27
CA GLY A 78 -11.14 -10.97 -10.35
C GLY A 78 -11.07 -10.04 -9.15
N THR A 79 -12.21 -9.44 -8.76
CA THR A 79 -12.28 -8.56 -7.57
C THR A 79 -11.92 -9.33 -6.29
N PHE A 80 -12.40 -10.57 -6.14
CA PHE A 80 -12.09 -11.40 -4.98
C PHE A 80 -10.60 -11.79 -4.92
N GLN A 81 -10.01 -12.14 -6.07
CA GLN A 81 -8.58 -12.47 -6.17
C GLN A 81 -7.70 -11.27 -5.83
N GLU A 82 -8.06 -10.08 -6.29
CA GLU A 82 -7.33 -8.86 -5.98
C GLU A 82 -7.45 -8.48 -4.50
N PHE A 83 -8.64 -8.63 -3.92
CA PHE A 83 -8.84 -8.44 -2.47
C PHE A 83 -7.96 -9.37 -1.63
N GLN A 84 -7.95 -10.66 -1.96
CA GLN A 84 -7.11 -11.64 -1.26
C GLN A 84 -5.62 -11.35 -1.43
N SER A 85 -5.20 -10.88 -2.60
CA SER A 85 -3.81 -10.50 -2.87
C SER A 85 -3.39 -9.28 -2.04
N LYS A 86 -4.24 -8.25 -1.97
CA LYS A 86 -4.04 -7.08 -1.11
C LYS A 86 -3.95 -7.47 0.36
N ARG A 87 -4.87 -8.29 0.85
CA ARG A 87 -4.86 -8.73 2.25
C ARG A 87 -3.59 -9.49 2.62
N LYS A 88 -3.05 -10.31 1.71
CA LYS A 88 -1.76 -10.99 1.90
C LYS A 88 -0.60 -10.00 1.93
N LEU A 89 -0.58 -9.02 1.03
CA LEU A 89 0.44 -7.97 1.00
C LEU A 89 0.39 -7.09 2.26
N ASP A 90 -0.80 -6.69 2.71
CA ASP A 90 -0.97 -5.90 3.93
C ASP A 90 -0.47 -6.67 5.16
N GLN A 91 -0.70 -8.00 5.23
CA GLN A 91 -0.15 -8.85 6.28
C GLN A 91 1.38 -8.92 6.26
N ILE A 92 1.98 -9.02 5.07
CA ILE A 92 3.45 -9.00 4.92
C ILE A 92 3.98 -7.62 5.35
N ALA A 93 3.36 -6.53 4.88
CA ALA A 93 3.76 -5.17 5.23
C ALA A 93 3.71 -4.90 6.74
N LEU A 94 2.74 -5.49 7.46
CA LEU A 94 2.67 -5.41 8.92
C LEU A 94 3.81 -6.15 9.63
N LEU A 95 4.29 -7.27 9.08
CA LEU A 95 5.39 -8.06 9.63
C LEU A 95 6.77 -7.50 9.27
N THR A 96 6.88 -6.81 8.14
CA THR A 96 8.11 -6.20 7.64
C THR A 96 8.15 -4.70 7.93
N ARG A 97 7.71 -4.26 9.12
CA ARG A 97 7.96 -2.85 9.53
C ARG A 97 9.48 -2.65 9.57
N PRO A 98 10.05 -1.84 8.65
CA PRO A 98 11.49 -1.61 8.65
C PRO A 98 11.83 -0.94 9.98
N LYS A 99 12.72 -1.58 10.73
CA LYS A 99 13.28 -1.00 11.93
C LYS A 99 14.48 -0.17 11.55
N VAL A 100 14.62 0.99 12.18
CA VAL A 100 15.66 1.96 11.92
C VAL A 100 16.42 2.14 13.22
N THR A 101 17.75 2.08 13.14
CA THR A 101 18.58 2.39 14.32
C THR A 101 18.85 3.89 14.34
N VAL A 102 18.34 4.58 15.35
CA VAL A 102 18.59 6.01 15.59
C VAL A 102 19.49 6.18 16.81
N ILE A 103 20.27 7.25 16.86
CA ILE A 103 21.01 7.64 18.06
C ILE A 103 20.11 8.58 18.86
N ARG A 104 19.67 8.14 20.04
CA ARG A 104 18.93 8.98 20.99
C ARG A 104 19.50 8.84 22.39
N ASP A 105 19.54 9.95 23.13
CA ASP A 105 20.20 10.03 24.45
C ASP A 105 21.65 9.50 24.42
N GLY A 106 22.36 9.75 23.31
CA GLY A 106 23.73 9.28 23.09
C GLY A 106 23.88 7.77 22.89
N ARG A 107 22.79 7.01 22.73
CA ARG A 107 22.81 5.55 22.55
C ARG A 107 22.05 5.11 21.30
N PRO A 108 22.47 4.04 20.61
CA PRO A 108 21.69 3.45 19.53
C PRO A 108 20.39 2.85 20.07
N GLN A 109 19.26 3.20 19.47
CA GLN A 109 17.93 2.68 19.78
C GLN A 109 17.25 2.23 18.49
N GLU A 110 16.59 1.08 18.54
CA GLU A 110 15.83 0.53 17.41
C GLU A 110 14.39 1.04 17.47
N VAL A 111 13.97 1.81 16.47
CA VAL A 111 12.63 2.41 16.40
C VAL A 111 11.93 2.02 15.10
N SER A 112 10.60 2.08 15.06
CA SER A 112 9.87 1.90 13.80
C SER A 112 10.15 3.07 12.86
N GLN A 113 10.16 2.84 11.54
CA GLN A 113 10.30 3.90 10.54
C GLN A 113 9.33 5.08 10.75
N THR A 114 8.10 4.83 11.25
CA THR A 114 7.10 5.87 11.55
C THR A 114 7.38 6.69 12.81
N GLU A 115 8.36 6.26 13.61
CA GLU A 115 8.78 6.93 14.84
C GLU A 115 10.05 7.75 14.67
N VAL A 116 10.65 7.70 13.48
CA VAL A 116 11.74 8.58 13.06
C VAL A 116 11.17 9.99 12.95
N VAL A 117 11.86 10.97 13.52
CA VAL A 117 11.48 12.38 13.47
C VAL A 117 12.55 13.21 12.76
N LEU A 118 12.14 14.39 12.28
CA LEU A 118 13.07 15.35 11.69
C LEU A 118 14.20 15.71 12.68
N GLY A 119 15.45 15.45 12.29
CA GLY A 119 16.64 15.68 13.12
C GLY A 119 17.21 14.44 13.80
N ASP A 120 16.61 13.25 13.64
CA ASP A 120 17.21 12.00 14.12
C ASP A 120 18.53 11.70 13.38
N ALA A 121 19.55 11.33 14.15
CA ALA A 121 20.77 10.77 13.60
C ALA A 121 20.58 9.26 13.38
N ILE A 122 20.50 8.84 12.12
CA ILE A 122 20.30 7.42 11.75
C ILE A 122 21.66 6.74 11.62
N LEU A 123 21.81 5.60 12.29
CA LEU A 123 22.96 4.71 12.14
C LEU A 123 22.68 3.72 11.02
N LEU A 124 23.31 3.93 9.86
CA LEU A 124 23.24 3.01 8.72
C LEU A 124 24.44 2.08 8.70
N ARG A 125 24.19 0.78 8.52
CA ARG A 125 25.20 -0.27 8.27
C ARG A 125 25.19 -0.64 6.79
N ALA A 126 26.24 -1.33 6.36
CA ALA A 126 26.29 -1.84 4.99
C ALA A 126 25.13 -2.82 4.74
N GLY A 127 24.28 -2.49 3.77
CA GLY A 127 23.07 -3.25 3.44
C GLY A 127 21.76 -2.64 3.96
N ASP A 128 21.83 -1.62 4.83
CA ASP A 128 20.64 -0.93 5.32
C ASP A 128 20.05 -0.01 4.24
N GLN A 129 18.72 0.02 4.14
CA GLN A 129 18.01 0.91 3.24
C GLN A 129 17.88 2.31 3.87
N ALA A 130 18.19 3.37 3.12
CA ALA A 130 17.90 4.74 3.53
C ALA A 130 16.38 4.98 3.48
N VAL A 131 15.80 5.29 4.64
CA VAL A 131 14.34 5.34 4.87
C VAL A 131 13.74 6.75 4.86
N VAL A 132 14.59 7.78 4.90
CA VAL A 132 14.25 9.21 4.91
C VAL A 132 15.27 9.97 4.10
N ASP A 133 14.84 11.10 3.55
CA ASP A 133 15.75 12.07 2.93
C ASP A 133 16.40 12.91 4.05
N GLY A 134 17.73 13.03 4.00
CA GLY A 134 18.56 13.68 5.03
C GLY A 134 18.61 15.21 4.93
#